data_AF-A0A0G4FJT2-F1
#
_entry.id   AF-A0A0G4FJT2-F1
#
_cell.length_a   1.000
_cell.length_b   1.000
_cell.length_c   1.000
_cell.angle_alpha   90.00
_cell.angle_beta   90.00
_cell.angle_gamma   90.00
#
_symmetry.space_group_name_H-M   'P 1'
#
loop_
_entity.id
_entity.type
_entity.pdbx_description
1 polymer ?
#
loop_
_entity_poly.entity_id
_entity_poly.type
_entity_poly.pdbx_seq_one_letter_code
_entity_poly.pdbx_strand_id
1 'polypeptide(L)'
;MSASSSAGQQPQQPHPQPQQQEVKIEKVEALFPPNTSNATKRLVQGIMRRTITPDGIRQLVRKGADPRVCIDLITSRSDAAYRRRVCLLTLAIDDWSTPTALECAAVWLAIGGRLVLPLWPSRETQTGVLSALIQEGVGLNEPPTSPAPAARISTDWLKPKPIRVAVRAANLTALKTLVANGAALQGRQVALLPGGVRVTEQYEAALMAIYKHLVKLNPCLATEAAADGDWSVILRAASVGRVYSRAFIHGYLQLMMDNGASLTAPQQQPMFQPLQRAAVTSPYHVIEWLCQHLSPAHINTATAHWPFGAHQTPLGIAAIKVAVWQRQARSEQRDETESREAHGVVLAEYLTVLNDELPQAVMDGVNGALCPQRDAANMLTWLLPLARPAPPTTPTDTSTAAAAHAPAAPSPFALTDATAQVAWKIGAFLHEPEAVDTITLGQPVVAHRIKRAMQHFVKCAATKTAGNEEVIGGMANVGGRVVRVPLQCFAVREGPRVRRVGLREVVHRARLVEAARYGLTGVVKGFNTHLGNDDCQFGWGQLGWVNDIGLFKPLGIN
;
A
#
# COMPACT_ATOMS: atom_id res chain seq x y z
N MET A 1 55.82 3.07 -27.70
CA MET A 1 55.90 3.17 -26.22
C MET A 1 54.59 3.77 -25.72
N SER A 2 53.94 3.05 -24.81
CA SER A 2 53.05 3.51 -23.71
C SER A 2 52.04 4.64 -23.97
N ALA A 3 50.73 4.39 -24.06
CA ALA A 3 49.74 4.06 -23.00
C ALA A 3 49.28 5.26 -22.13
N SER A 4 47.99 5.58 -22.22
CA SER A 4 47.11 6.20 -21.19
C SER A 4 45.71 6.33 -21.82
N SER A 5 44.81 5.35 -21.70
CA SER A 5 43.87 5.09 -20.59
C SER A 5 42.85 6.22 -20.35
N SER A 6 41.77 6.24 -21.13
CA SER A 6 40.54 6.99 -20.84
C SER A 6 39.61 6.11 -19.99
N ALA A 7 39.47 6.47 -18.72
CA ALA A 7 38.50 5.89 -17.81
C ALA A 7 37.07 6.24 -18.24
N GLY A 8 36.19 5.24 -18.20
CA GLY A 8 34.83 5.30 -18.70
C GLY A 8 33.91 6.27 -17.95
N GLN A 9 33.14 7.02 -18.72
CA GLN A 9 31.89 7.62 -18.25
C GLN A 9 30.80 6.53 -18.28
N GLN A 10 30.33 6.12 -17.11
CA GLN A 10 29.07 5.38 -16.99
C GLN A 10 27.91 6.28 -17.46
N PRO A 11 26.95 5.76 -18.25
CA PRO A 11 25.76 6.51 -18.60
C PRO A 11 24.95 6.82 -17.34
N GLN A 12 24.67 8.11 -17.11
CA GLN A 12 23.69 8.53 -16.11
C GLN A 12 22.36 7.84 -16.38
N GLN A 13 21.88 7.06 -15.41
CA GLN A 13 20.54 6.50 -15.44
C GLN A 13 19.53 7.66 -15.53
N PRO A 14 18.55 7.61 -16.44
CA PRO A 14 17.54 8.65 -16.55
C PRO A 14 16.73 8.74 -15.26
N HIS A 15 16.58 9.95 -14.73
CA HIS A 15 15.65 10.24 -13.66
C HIS A 15 14.25 9.73 -14.03
N PRO A 16 13.54 9.02 -13.13
CA PRO A 16 12.19 8.58 -13.40
C PRO A 16 11.31 9.81 -13.68
N GLN A 17 10.65 9.80 -14.85
CA GLN A 17 9.63 10.80 -15.19
C GLN A 17 8.57 10.84 -14.07
N PRO A 18 8.12 12.03 -13.63
CA PRO A 18 7.09 12.11 -12.60
C PRO A 18 5.82 11.44 -13.13
N GLN A 19 5.40 10.35 -12.50
CA GLN A 19 4.09 9.74 -12.72
C GLN A 19 3.02 10.83 -12.59
N GLN A 20 2.16 10.98 -13.59
CA GLN A 20 1.11 11.99 -13.58
C GLN A 20 0.16 11.73 -12.41
N GLN A 21 -0.06 12.74 -11.58
CA GLN A 21 -1.02 12.66 -10.47
C GLN A 21 -2.45 12.67 -11.01
N GLU A 22 -3.23 11.66 -10.63
CA GLU A 22 -4.64 11.54 -11.01
C GLU A 22 -5.44 12.72 -10.41
N VAL A 23 -6.10 13.48 -11.28
CA VAL A 23 -6.91 14.64 -10.88
C VAL A 23 -8.16 14.16 -10.15
N LYS A 24 -8.40 14.68 -8.93
CA LYS A 24 -9.59 14.36 -8.14
C LYS A 24 -10.25 15.63 -7.63
N ILE A 25 -11.45 15.91 -8.11
CA ILE A 25 -12.27 17.03 -7.68
C ILE A 25 -13.63 16.46 -7.28
N GLU A 26 -13.87 16.30 -5.99
CA GLU A 26 -15.12 15.73 -5.47
C GLU A 26 -15.74 16.70 -4.47
N LYS A 27 -17.00 17.08 -4.69
CA LYS A 27 -17.76 17.98 -3.80
C LYS A 27 -17.03 19.31 -3.55
N VAL A 28 -16.30 19.79 -4.55
CA VAL A 28 -15.59 21.07 -4.53
C VAL A 28 -15.98 21.88 -5.77
N GLU A 29 -16.47 23.08 -5.55
CA GLU A 29 -16.80 24.06 -6.58
C GLU A 29 -15.85 25.26 -6.49
N ALA A 30 -15.41 25.77 -7.64
CA ALA A 30 -14.60 26.98 -7.72
C ALA A 30 -15.48 28.17 -8.10
N LEU A 31 -15.74 29.06 -7.14
CA LEU A 31 -16.46 30.31 -7.37
C LEU A 31 -15.52 31.46 -7.68
N PHE A 32 -15.83 32.16 -8.77
CA PHE A 32 -15.15 33.38 -9.16
C PHE A 32 -15.84 34.60 -8.52
N PRO A 33 -15.08 35.67 -8.21
CA PRO A 33 -15.69 36.95 -7.86
C PRO A 33 -16.71 37.43 -8.91
N PRO A 34 -17.74 38.19 -8.50
CA PRO A 34 -18.65 38.83 -9.45
C PRO A 34 -17.88 39.63 -10.50
N ASN A 35 -18.35 39.64 -11.74
CA ASN A 35 -17.75 40.38 -12.86
C ASN A 35 -16.33 39.93 -13.27
N THR A 36 -15.90 38.72 -12.87
CA THR A 36 -14.63 38.16 -13.33
C THR A 36 -14.61 37.99 -14.85
N SER A 37 -13.63 38.61 -15.51
CA SER A 37 -13.48 38.58 -16.98
C SER A 37 -13.23 37.15 -17.51
N ASN A 38 -13.59 36.92 -18.78
CA ASN A 38 -13.31 35.64 -19.44
C ASN A 38 -11.81 35.35 -19.53
N ALA A 39 -10.97 36.38 -19.66
CA ALA A 39 -9.51 36.24 -19.66
C ALA A 39 -9.01 35.72 -18.29
N THR A 40 -9.55 36.26 -17.19
CA THR A 40 -9.25 35.78 -15.83
C THR A 40 -9.71 34.35 -15.61
N LYS A 41 -10.92 33.98 -16.04
CA LYS A 41 -11.41 32.59 -15.95
C LYS A 41 -10.51 31.61 -16.69
N ARG A 42 -10.04 31.98 -17.89
CA ARG A 42 -9.09 31.19 -18.68
C ARG A 42 -7.74 31.06 -17.99
N LEU A 43 -7.24 32.13 -17.36
CA LEU A 43 -6.00 32.11 -16.58
C LEU A 43 -6.11 31.10 -15.42
N VAL A 44 -7.17 31.17 -14.63
CA VAL A 44 -7.40 30.25 -13.50
C VAL A 44 -7.54 28.80 -13.97
N GLN A 45 -8.35 28.55 -15.00
CA GLN A 45 -8.52 27.21 -15.56
C GLN A 45 -7.21 26.64 -16.11
N GLY A 46 -6.40 27.48 -16.77
CA GLY A 46 -5.09 27.09 -17.27
C GLY A 46 -4.12 26.70 -16.15
N ILE A 47 -4.15 27.40 -15.01
CA ILE A 47 -3.37 27.04 -13.81
C ILE A 47 -3.87 25.73 -13.20
N MET A 48 -5.18 25.60 -12.98
CA MET A 48 -5.78 24.41 -12.36
C MET A 48 -5.57 23.16 -13.21
N ARG A 49 -5.54 23.29 -14.54
CA ARG A 49 -5.31 22.18 -15.48
C ARG A 49 -3.83 22.02 -15.86
N ARG A 50 -2.94 22.88 -15.37
CA ARG A 50 -1.50 22.89 -15.69
C ARG A 50 -1.20 23.03 -17.19
N THR A 51 -2.06 23.73 -17.94
CA THR A 51 -1.95 23.90 -19.39
C THR A 51 -1.42 25.27 -19.83
N ILE A 52 -1.24 26.20 -18.89
CA ILE A 52 -0.80 27.56 -19.20
C ILE A 52 0.73 27.70 -19.10
N THR A 53 1.31 28.44 -20.05
CA THR A 53 2.75 28.76 -20.07
C THR A 53 3.02 30.14 -19.47
N PRO A 54 4.27 30.47 -19.09
CA PRO A 54 4.64 31.82 -18.65
C PRO A 54 4.21 32.92 -19.63
N ASP A 55 4.44 32.72 -20.93
CA ASP A 55 4.01 33.69 -21.96
C ASP A 55 2.49 33.73 -22.12
N GLY A 56 1.82 32.60 -21.94
CA GLY A 56 0.35 32.53 -21.92
C GLY A 56 -0.25 33.36 -20.79
N ILE A 57 0.40 33.40 -19.61
CA ILE A 57 -0.01 34.26 -18.48
C ILE A 57 0.07 35.73 -18.90
N ARG A 58 1.25 36.17 -19.40
CA ARG A 58 1.47 37.55 -19.85
C ARG A 58 0.47 37.95 -20.94
N GLN A 59 0.20 37.07 -21.90
CA GLN A 59 -0.76 37.30 -22.97
C GLN A 59 -2.19 37.46 -22.43
N LEU A 60 -2.61 36.64 -21.47
CA LEU A 60 -3.93 36.76 -20.86
C LEU A 60 -4.06 38.03 -20.01
N VAL A 61 -3.03 38.41 -19.26
CA VAL A 61 -3.01 39.67 -18.50
C VAL A 61 -3.12 40.88 -19.43
N ARG A 62 -2.37 40.89 -20.54
CA ARG A 62 -2.52 41.92 -21.61
C ARG A 62 -3.93 41.98 -22.22
N LYS A 63 -4.68 40.88 -22.17
CA LYS A 63 -6.09 40.81 -22.61
C LYS A 63 -7.10 41.13 -21.49
N GLY A 64 -6.64 41.69 -20.37
CA GLY A 64 -7.49 42.07 -19.24
C GLY A 64 -7.80 40.93 -18.26
N ALA A 65 -6.95 39.90 -18.19
CA ALA A 65 -6.99 38.97 -17.05
C ALA A 65 -6.44 39.68 -15.82
N ASP A 66 -7.13 39.54 -14.69
CA ASP A 66 -6.66 40.00 -13.38
C ASP A 66 -5.83 38.87 -12.75
N PRO A 67 -4.50 39.03 -12.65
CA PRO A 67 -3.64 38.03 -12.02
C PRO A 67 -3.83 37.99 -10.49
N ARG A 68 -4.35 39.06 -9.87
CA ARG A 68 -4.57 39.17 -8.41
C ARG A 68 -5.86 38.51 -7.95
N VAL A 69 -6.64 37.95 -8.88
CA VAL A 69 -7.89 37.28 -8.56
C VAL A 69 -7.67 36.19 -7.50
N CYS A 70 -8.56 36.16 -6.53
CA CYS A 70 -8.70 35.03 -5.62
C CYS A 70 -10.02 34.34 -5.91
N ILE A 71 -10.00 33.02 -5.97
CA ILE A 71 -11.22 32.21 -6.12
C ILE A 71 -11.61 31.61 -4.78
N ASP A 72 -12.92 31.42 -4.60
CA ASP A 72 -13.49 30.77 -3.43
C ASP A 72 -13.73 29.29 -3.79
N LEU A 73 -12.98 28.39 -3.16
CA LEU A 73 -13.27 26.96 -3.20
C LEU A 73 -14.40 26.68 -2.20
N ILE A 74 -15.46 26.00 -2.61
CA ILE A 74 -16.62 25.70 -1.78
C ILE A 74 -16.83 24.20 -1.70
N THR A 75 -17.06 23.70 -0.48
CA THR A 75 -17.54 22.34 -0.24
C THR A 75 -18.77 22.39 0.66
N SER A 76 -19.78 21.57 0.34
CA SER A 76 -21.06 21.55 1.05
C SER A 76 -21.46 20.12 1.43
N ARG A 77 -21.98 19.96 2.65
CA ARG A 77 -22.72 18.77 3.08
C ARG A 77 -23.85 19.24 4.00
N SER A 78 -25.09 18.89 3.64
CA SER A 78 -26.31 19.41 4.27
C SER A 78 -26.35 20.95 4.23
N ASP A 79 -26.46 21.61 5.38
CA ASP A 79 -26.82 23.03 5.49
C ASP A 79 -25.62 23.96 5.75
N ALA A 80 -24.39 23.42 5.77
CA ALA A 80 -23.17 24.18 6.02
C ALA A 80 -22.25 24.19 4.78
N ALA A 81 -22.06 25.37 4.20
CA ALA A 81 -21.09 25.61 3.13
C ALA A 81 -19.76 26.12 3.69
N TYR A 82 -18.68 25.41 3.39
CA TYR A 82 -17.32 25.81 3.78
C TYR A 82 -16.64 26.48 2.60
N ARG A 83 -16.19 27.71 2.82
CA ARG A 83 -15.54 28.52 1.81
C ARG A 83 -14.07 28.69 2.13
N ARG A 84 -13.21 28.41 1.15
CA ARG A 84 -11.76 28.61 1.24
C ARG A 84 -11.28 29.45 0.08
N ARG A 85 -10.85 30.68 0.39
CA ARG A 85 -10.29 31.59 -0.60
C ARG A 85 -8.83 31.26 -0.90
N VAL A 86 -8.49 31.16 -2.19
CA VAL A 86 -7.14 30.81 -2.68
C VAL A 86 -6.71 31.77 -3.78
N CYS A 87 -5.44 32.20 -3.74
CA CYS A 87 -4.84 32.99 -4.81
C CYS A 87 -4.18 32.10 -5.87
N LEU A 88 -3.86 32.69 -7.03
CA LEU A 88 -3.27 31.96 -8.15
C LEU A 88 -1.92 31.31 -7.82
N LEU A 89 -1.08 31.95 -7.00
CA LEU A 89 0.19 31.37 -6.56
C LEU A 89 -0.02 30.09 -5.75
N THR A 90 -0.99 30.09 -4.85
CA THR A 90 -1.33 28.91 -4.05
C THR A 90 -1.80 27.75 -4.94
N LEU A 91 -2.64 28.05 -5.94
CA LEU A 91 -3.12 27.04 -6.90
C LEU A 91 -1.99 26.53 -7.80
N ALA A 92 -0.99 27.35 -8.11
CA ALA A 92 0.12 27.01 -8.99
C ALA A 92 1.21 26.13 -8.34
N ILE A 93 1.18 25.92 -7.02
CA ILE A 93 2.16 25.07 -6.33
C ILE A 93 1.75 23.60 -6.48
N ASP A 94 2.65 22.77 -7.00
CA ASP A 94 2.44 21.32 -6.98
C ASP A 94 2.55 20.75 -5.58
N ASP A 95 1.68 19.79 -5.30
CA ASP A 95 1.51 19.22 -3.98
C ASP A 95 1.36 17.71 -4.03
N TRP A 96 2.39 17.04 -3.51
CA TRP A 96 2.47 15.59 -3.39
C TRP A 96 1.99 15.09 -2.02
N SER A 97 1.63 16.01 -1.12
CA SER A 97 1.13 15.63 0.21
C SER A 97 -0.27 15.05 0.11
N THR A 98 -0.58 14.09 0.98
CA THR A 98 -1.91 13.50 1.11
C THR A 98 -2.35 13.60 2.55
N PRO A 99 -3.45 14.27 2.89
CA PRO A 99 -4.24 15.18 2.05
C PRO A 99 -3.43 16.42 1.64
N THR A 100 -3.76 16.99 0.47
CA THR A 100 -3.06 18.17 -0.07
C THR A 100 -3.19 19.37 0.89
N ALA A 101 -2.34 20.38 0.73
CA ALA A 101 -2.42 21.65 1.44
C ALA A 101 -3.76 22.36 1.23
N LEU A 102 -4.37 22.18 0.06
CA LEU A 102 -5.70 22.69 -0.25
C LEU A 102 -6.82 21.90 0.43
N GLU A 103 -6.57 20.65 0.83
CA GLU A 103 -7.51 19.81 1.58
C GLU A 103 -7.35 19.88 3.10
N CYS A 104 -6.20 20.32 3.62
CA CYS A 104 -5.78 20.24 5.03
C CYS A 104 -6.72 20.87 6.10
N ALA A 105 -7.79 21.56 5.74
CA ALA A 105 -8.73 22.03 6.73
C ALA A 105 -9.48 20.82 7.34
N ALA A 106 -9.39 20.61 8.66
CA ALA A 106 -10.00 19.47 9.35
C ALA A 106 -11.50 19.29 9.02
N VAL A 107 -12.18 20.42 8.81
CA VAL A 107 -13.59 20.44 8.42
C VAL A 107 -13.82 20.04 6.96
N TRP A 108 -12.88 20.38 6.07
CA TRP A 108 -12.93 20.03 4.64
C TRP A 108 -12.87 18.52 4.42
N LEU A 109 -11.99 17.84 5.16
CA LEU A 109 -11.86 16.38 5.14
C LEU A 109 -13.07 15.70 5.80
N ALA A 110 -13.59 16.24 6.90
CA ALA A 110 -14.78 15.71 7.57
C ALA A 110 -16.04 15.73 6.68
N ILE A 111 -16.05 16.61 5.68
CA ILE A 111 -17.17 16.81 4.75
C ILE A 111 -16.99 16.01 3.45
N GLY A 112 -15.81 15.40 3.26
CA GLY A 112 -15.49 14.57 2.11
C GLY A 112 -15.11 15.35 0.85
N GLY A 113 -14.74 16.63 0.98
CA GLY A 113 -14.22 17.40 -0.15
C GLY A 113 -12.82 16.92 -0.55
N ARG A 114 -12.63 16.57 -1.83
CA ARG A 114 -11.32 16.21 -2.40
C ARG A 114 -10.92 17.22 -3.46
N LEU A 115 -9.68 17.71 -3.36
CA LEU A 115 -9.07 18.60 -4.35
C LEU A 115 -7.61 18.23 -4.57
N VAL A 116 -7.41 17.41 -5.60
CA VAL A 116 -6.11 17.01 -6.12
C VAL A 116 -5.99 17.54 -7.54
N LEU A 117 -5.09 18.51 -7.73
CA LEU A 117 -4.78 19.11 -9.02
C LEU A 117 -3.68 18.28 -9.72
N PRO A 118 -3.59 18.33 -11.06
CA PRO A 118 -2.47 17.73 -11.76
C PRO A 118 -1.16 18.45 -11.42
N LEU A 119 -0.05 17.78 -11.69
CA LEU A 119 1.30 18.32 -11.52
C LEU A 119 1.74 19.09 -12.76
N TRP A 120 2.61 20.09 -12.60
CA TRP A 120 3.30 20.66 -13.76
C TRP A 120 4.21 19.61 -14.40
N PRO A 121 4.43 19.67 -15.74
CA PRO A 121 5.30 18.73 -16.43
C PRO A 121 6.74 18.69 -15.90
N SER A 122 7.21 19.81 -15.33
CA SER A 122 8.54 19.92 -14.74
C SER A 122 8.58 20.99 -13.64
N ARG A 123 9.62 20.94 -12.80
CA ARG A 123 9.88 21.95 -11.76
C ARG A 123 10.28 23.29 -12.36
N GLU A 124 10.91 23.28 -13.53
CA GLU A 124 11.27 24.44 -14.33
C GLU A 124 10.02 25.13 -14.85
N THR A 125 9.04 24.38 -15.36
CA THR A 125 7.75 24.91 -15.80
C THR A 125 7.01 25.58 -14.64
N GLN A 126 6.92 24.91 -13.48
CA GLN A 126 6.30 25.50 -12.29
C GLN A 126 7.01 26.80 -11.88
N THR A 127 8.35 26.81 -11.89
CA THR A 127 9.14 27.99 -11.55
C THR A 127 8.86 29.16 -12.50
N GLY A 128 8.81 28.89 -13.81
CA GLY A 128 8.47 29.89 -14.81
C GLY A 128 7.06 30.45 -14.61
N VAL A 129 6.08 29.60 -14.30
CA VAL A 129 4.70 30.01 -14.04
C VAL A 129 4.60 30.86 -12.78
N LEU A 130 5.20 30.43 -11.67
CA LEU A 130 5.21 31.19 -10.42
C LEU A 130 5.88 32.56 -10.62
N SER A 131 7.03 32.60 -11.30
CA SER A 131 7.75 33.84 -11.57
C SER A 131 6.94 34.79 -12.47
N ALA A 132 6.28 34.26 -13.50
CA ALA A 132 5.41 35.06 -14.37
C ALA A 132 4.22 35.66 -13.59
N LEU A 133 3.56 34.88 -12.73
CA LEU A 133 2.49 35.41 -11.88
C LEU A 133 3.00 36.54 -10.98
N ILE A 134 4.17 36.38 -10.37
CA ILE A 134 4.73 37.41 -9.49
C ILE A 134 5.07 38.69 -10.28
N GLN A 135 5.66 38.55 -11.48
CA GLN A 135 5.97 39.67 -12.38
C GLN A 135 4.72 40.44 -12.81
N GLU A 136 3.59 39.75 -13.03
CA GLU A 136 2.31 40.38 -13.34
C GLU A 136 1.59 40.96 -12.10
N GLY A 137 2.26 40.98 -10.94
CA GLY A 137 1.82 41.70 -9.76
C GLY A 137 0.95 40.89 -8.80
N VAL A 138 1.00 39.56 -8.85
CA VAL A 138 0.34 38.72 -7.83
C VAL A 138 1.04 38.89 -6.48
N GLY A 139 0.26 39.26 -5.45
CA GLY A 139 0.76 39.46 -4.10
C GLY A 139 1.36 38.19 -3.50
N LEU A 140 2.59 38.29 -3.01
CA LEU A 140 3.32 37.19 -2.36
C LEU A 140 2.83 36.89 -0.94
N ASN A 141 2.35 37.93 -0.25
CA ASN A 141 2.27 37.97 1.21
C ASN A 141 0.83 38.15 1.75
N GLU A 142 -0.10 38.61 0.91
CA GLU A 142 -1.44 39.00 1.35
C GLU A 142 -2.31 37.76 1.61
N PRO A 143 -2.83 37.59 2.84
CA PRO A 143 -4.04 36.79 3.00
C PRO A 143 -5.18 37.58 2.36
N PRO A 144 -6.08 36.93 1.62
CA PRO A 144 -7.18 37.63 1.01
C PRO A 144 -8.08 38.22 2.11
N THR A 145 -8.21 39.54 2.14
CA THR A 145 -9.19 40.23 2.99
C THR A 145 -10.60 39.85 2.54
N SER A 146 -11.43 39.42 3.48
CA SER A 146 -12.85 39.19 3.25
C SER A 146 -13.65 40.34 3.83
N PRO A 147 -14.55 40.98 3.06
CA PRO A 147 -15.52 41.94 3.59
C PRO A 147 -16.86 41.30 4.03
N ALA A 148 -16.99 39.97 4.12
CA ALA A 148 -18.28 39.31 4.39
C ALA A 148 -18.46 38.84 5.85
N PRO A 149 -19.69 38.92 6.41
CA PRO A 149 -19.95 38.70 7.83
C PRO A 149 -19.94 37.21 8.20
N ALA A 150 -19.29 36.91 9.32
CA ALA A 150 -19.52 35.79 10.24
C ALA A 150 -20.07 34.45 9.67
N ALA A 151 -19.35 33.81 8.73
CA ALA A 151 -19.39 32.35 8.69
C ALA A 151 -18.52 31.83 9.83
N ARG A 152 -19.11 31.08 10.78
CA ARG A 152 -18.39 30.51 11.91
C ARG A 152 -17.18 29.70 11.41
N ILE A 153 -16.01 30.04 11.98
CA ILE A 153 -14.70 29.38 11.91
C ILE A 153 -13.76 29.87 10.79
N SER A 154 -12.76 30.65 11.18
CA SER A 154 -11.41 30.51 10.61
C SER A 154 -10.36 31.02 11.61
N THR A 155 -9.73 30.11 12.34
CA THR A 155 -8.42 30.38 12.93
C THR A 155 -7.45 30.66 11.79
N ASP A 156 -6.73 31.79 11.86
CA ASP A 156 -5.91 32.37 10.79
C ASP A 156 -4.88 31.39 10.15
N TRP A 157 -4.56 30.33 10.89
CA TRP A 157 -3.79 29.16 10.49
C TRP A 157 -4.29 28.41 9.23
N LEU A 158 -5.57 28.54 8.86
CA LEU A 158 -6.19 27.83 7.73
C LEU A 158 -6.15 28.59 6.39
N LYS A 159 -5.81 29.89 6.38
CA LYS A 159 -5.68 30.65 5.14
C LYS A 159 -4.42 30.19 4.40
N PRO A 160 -4.54 29.58 3.21
CA PRO A 160 -3.40 29.06 2.49
C PRO A 160 -2.60 30.23 1.92
N LYS A 161 -1.49 30.56 2.60
CA LYS A 161 -0.48 31.50 2.08
C LYS A 161 0.46 30.72 1.17
N PRO A 162 0.89 31.27 0.02
CA PRO A 162 1.72 30.53 -0.94
C PRO A 162 2.95 29.89 -0.30
N ILE A 163 3.67 30.63 0.55
CA ILE A 163 4.88 30.12 1.21
C ILE A 163 4.60 28.95 2.17
N ARG A 164 3.47 28.97 2.89
CA ARG A 164 3.07 27.88 3.80
C ARG A 164 2.61 26.65 3.03
N VAL A 165 1.95 26.87 1.89
CA VAL A 165 1.55 25.81 0.97
C VAL A 165 2.79 25.12 0.41
N ALA A 166 3.82 25.88 -0.01
CA ALA A 166 5.08 25.31 -0.47
C ALA A 166 5.78 24.45 0.60
N VAL A 167 5.83 24.91 1.86
CA VAL A 167 6.38 24.12 2.98
C VAL A 167 5.57 22.83 3.20
N ARG A 168 4.25 22.94 3.32
CA ARG A 168 3.38 21.78 3.56
C ARG A 168 3.46 20.76 2.41
N ALA A 169 3.53 21.23 1.17
CA ALA A 169 3.65 20.40 -0.02
C ALA A 169 5.04 19.73 -0.15
N ALA A 170 5.97 20.02 0.77
CA ALA A 170 7.38 19.66 0.67
C ALA A 170 8.01 20.09 -0.68
N ASN A 171 7.57 21.23 -1.22
CA ASN A 171 7.97 21.73 -2.52
C ASN A 171 9.08 22.78 -2.40
N LEU A 172 10.33 22.30 -2.33
CA LEU A 172 11.52 23.14 -2.18
C LEU A 172 11.70 24.13 -3.35
N THR A 173 11.35 23.73 -4.57
CA THR A 173 11.45 24.60 -5.75
C THR A 173 10.51 25.79 -5.63
N ALA A 174 9.22 25.56 -5.33
CA ALA A 174 8.26 26.65 -5.11
C ALA A 174 8.70 27.57 -3.98
N LEU A 175 9.20 27.00 -2.87
CA LEU A 175 9.72 27.78 -1.75
C LEU A 175 10.84 28.70 -2.18
N LYS A 176 11.88 28.17 -2.84
CA LYS A 176 13.02 28.96 -3.33
C LYS A 176 12.58 30.07 -4.28
N THR A 177 11.67 29.77 -5.20
CA THR A 177 11.13 30.76 -6.14
C THR A 177 10.39 31.88 -5.41
N LEU A 178 9.53 31.55 -4.44
CA LEU A 178 8.82 32.57 -3.65
C LEU A 178 9.78 33.44 -2.83
N VAL A 179 10.77 32.82 -2.18
CA VAL A 179 11.78 33.56 -1.38
C VAL A 179 12.65 34.45 -2.25
N ALA A 180 13.12 33.96 -3.40
CA ALA A 180 13.93 34.74 -4.33
C ALA A 180 13.19 35.97 -4.88
N ASN A 181 11.85 35.92 -4.90
CA ASN A 181 11.00 37.02 -5.30
C ASN A 181 10.52 37.90 -4.14
N GLY A 182 11.03 37.71 -2.92
CA GLY A 182 10.73 38.58 -1.77
C GLY A 182 9.53 38.15 -0.91
N ALA A 183 9.14 36.88 -0.93
CA ALA A 183 8.14 36.37 0.00
C ALA A 183 8.64 36.50 1.46
N ALA A 184 7.80 37.04 2.33
CA ALA A 184 8.13 37.20 3.75
C ALA A 184 8.17 35.83 4.43
N LEU A 185 9.25 35.56 5.16
CA LEU A 185 9.41 34.34 5.94
C LEU A 185 8.91 34.53 7.38
N GLN A 186 9.27 35.66 8.00
CA GLN A 186 8.93 35.97 9.39
C GLN A 186 7.45 36.38 9.53
N GLY A 187 6.84 36.01 10.65
CA GLY A 187 5.41 36.18 10.91
C GLY A 187 4.54 35.21 10.10
N ARG A 188 5.14 34.20 9.46
CA ARG A 188 4.43 33.23 8.60
C ARG A 188 4.55 31.80 9.10
N GLN A 189 5.32 31.56 10.18
CA GLN A 189 5.40 30.27 10.85
C GLN A 189 5.84 29.15 9.90
N VAL A 190 6.74 29.47 8.97
CA VAL A 190 7.20 28.54 7.92
C VAL A 190 8.08 27.42 8.48
N ALA A 191 8.64 27.60 9.68
CA ALA A 191 9.41 26.57 10.37
C ALA A 191 8.56 25.55 11.12
N LEU A 192 7.24 25.75 11.25
CA LEU A 192 6.37 24.84 11.99
C LEU A 192 6.06 23.55 11.22
N LEU A 193 6.03 22.42 11.93
CA LEU A 193 5.69 21.14 11.34
C LEU A 193 4.23 21.06 10.86
N PRO A 194 3.99 20.63 9.61
CA PRO A 194 2.66 20.31 9.12
C PRO A 194 1.99 19.24 10.00
N GLY A 195 0.69 19.40 10.25
CA GLY A 195 -0.13 18.38 10.89
C GLY A 195 -1.08 17.73 9.87
N GLY A 196 -1.57 16.52 10.14
CA GLY A 196 -2.56 15.87 9.26
C GLY A 196 -2.05 15.65 7.84
N VAL A 197 -0.79 15.22 7.70
CA VAL A 197 -0.18 14.74 6.46
C VAL A 197 0.09 13.26 6.60
N ARG A 198 -0.06 12.50 5.52
CA ARG A 198 0.49 11.16 5.39
C ARG A 198 1.95 11.32 5.00
N VAL A 199 2.84 10.88 5.88
CA VAL A 199 4.29 10.98 5.66
C VAL A 199 4.80 9.77 4.89
N THR A 200 5.80 10.02 4.06
CA THR A 200 6.65 9.03 3.42
C THR A 200 8.10 9.47 3.64
N GLU A 201 9.07 8.57 3.51
CA GLU A 201 10.49 8.93 3.64
C GLU A 201 10.90 10.04 2.67
N GLN A 202 10.37 10.02 1.45
CA GLN A 202 10.62 11.05 0.43
C GLN A 202 10.06 12.41 0.87
N TYR A 203 8.84 12.44 1.43
CA TYR A 203 8.23 13.66 1.95
C TYR A 203 9.04 14.24 3.11
N GLU A 204 9.47 13.39 4.06
CA GLU A 204 10.29 13.80 5.19
C GLU A 204 11.66 14.33 4.75
N ALA A 205 12.32 13.68 3.80
CA ALA A 205 13.60 14.14 3.25
C ALA A 205 13.46 15.51 2.58
N ALA A 206 12.43 15.71 1.75
CA ALA A 206 12.16 16.98 1.09
C ALA A 206 11.80 18.09 2.09
N LEU A 207 10.99 17.79 3.10
CA LEU A 207 10.62 18.71 4.16
C LEU A 207 11.82 19.10 5.04
N MET A 208 12.71 18.15 5.35
CA MET A 208 13.96 18.43 6.07
C MET A 208 14.87 19.35 5.26
N ALA A 209 14.99 19.14 3.94
CA ALA A 209 15.75 20.01 3.06
C ALA A 209 15.20 21.45 3.06
N ILE A 210 13.88 21.61 3.12
CA ILE A 210 13.21 22.91 3.29
C ILE A 210 13.61 23.57 4.62
N TYR A 211 13.54 22.86 5.75
CA TYR A 211 13.88 23.45 7.04
C TYR A 211 15.35 23.85 7.13
N LYS A 212 16.26 23.01 6.65
CA LYS A 212 17.69 23.36 6.54
C LYS A 212 17.90 24.62 5.70
N HIS A 213 17.16 24.77 4.60
CA HIS A 213 17.23 25.95 3.76
C HIS A 213 16.69 27.21 4.46
N LEU A 214 15.51 27.11 5.09
CA LEU A 214 14.87 28.22 5.81
C LEU A 214 15.74 28.74 6.95
N VAL A 215 16.25 27.84 7.78
CA VAL A 215 17.09 28.20 8.93
C VAL A 215 18.43 28.77 8.48
N LYS A 216 19.01 28.26 7.38
CA LYS A 216 20.21 28.86 6.78
C LYS A 216 19.98 30.29 6.29
N LEU A 217 18.79 30.57 5.75
CA LEU A 217 18.43 31.91 5.26
C LEU A 217 18.11 32.87 6.41
N ASN A 218 17.41 32.39 7.43
CA ASN A 218 17.01 33.19 8.58
C ASN A 218 16.93 32.30 9.83
N PRO A 219 18.00 32.26 10.66
CA PRO A 219 18.04 31.46 11.88
C PRO A 219 16.94 31.81 12.89
N CYS A 220 16.47 33.08 12.91
CA CYS A 220 15.43 33.53 13.83
C CYS A 220 14.08 32.81 13.63
N LEU A 221 13.90 32.12 12.51
CA LEU A 221 12.72 31.27 12.28
C LEU A 221 12.63 30.10 13.28
N ALA A 222 13.76 29.62 13.82
CA ALA A 222 13.77 28.59 14.85
C ALA A 222 13.18 29.09 16.18
N THR A 223 13.27 30.41 16.43
CA THR A 223 12.72 31.07 17.62
C THR A 223 11.37 31.75 17.36
N GLU A 224 10.83 31.63 16.15
CA GLU A 224 9.57 32.27 15.78
C GLU A 224 8.41 31.67 16.60
N ALA A 225 7.79 32.52 17.42
CA ALA A 225 6.52 32.22 18.05
C ALA A 225 5.37 32.56 17.09
N ALA A 226 4.30 31.78 17.17
CA ALA A 226 3.07 32.13 16.50
C ALA A 226 2.50 33.48 16.96
N ALA A 227 1.74 34.16 16.10
CA ALA A 227 1.18 35.48 16.39
C ALA A 227 0.21 35.51 17.59
N ASP A 228 -0.32 34.35 17.99
CA ASP A 228 -1.12 34.14 19.20
C ASP A 228 -0.25 33.85 20.45
N GLY A 229 1.08 33.86 20.32
CA GLY A 229 2.04 33.55 21.40
C GLY A 229 2.10 32.07 21.79
N ASP A 230 1.14 31.27 21.33
CA ASP A 230 0.85 29.96 21.89
C ASP A 230 1.71 28.83 21.33
N TRP A 231 2.36 29.01 20.17
CA TRP A 231 3.04 27.92 19.46
C TRP A 231 4.48 28.24 19.08
N SER A 232 5.43 27.52 19.68
CA SER A 232 6.82 27.42 19.21
C SER A 232 7.03 26.21 18.28
N VAL A 233 8.15 26.18 17.55
CA VAL A 233 8.56 25.04 16.72
C VAL A 233 8.65 23.73 17.52
N ILE A 234 9.17 23.79 18.74
CA ILE A 234 9.31 22.63 19.63
C ILE A 234 7.94 22.18 20.16
N LEU A 235 7.07 23.12 20.56
CA LEU A 235 5.72 22.78 21.01
C LEU A 235 4.88 22.18 19.88
N ARG A 236 5.06 22.67 18.66
CA ARG A 236 4.42 22.09 17.48
C ARG A 236 4.90 20.67 17.22
N ALA A 237 6.21 20.43 17.27
CA ALA A 237 6.79 19.09 17.15
C ALA A 237 6.23 18.13 18.21
N ALA A 238 6.10 18.58 19.45
CA ALA A 238 5.43 17.81 20.51
C ALA A 238 3.95 17.52 20.18
N SER A 239 3.25 18.39 19.45
CA SER A 239 1.86 18.15 19.09
C SER A 239 1.66 17.19 17.91
N VAL A 240 2.53 17.24 16.89
CA VAL A 240 2.34 16.49 15.63
C VAL A 240 3.36 15.38 15.42
N GLY A 241 4.36 15.26 16.28
CA GLY A 241 5.51 14.37 16.12
C GLY A 241 5.15 12.89 15.97
N ARG A 242 3.96 12.46 16.42
CA ARG A 242 3.50 11.07 16.28
C ARG A 242 3.33 10.62 14.84
N VAL A 243 3.17 11.59 13.93
CA VAL A 243 2.97 11.34 12.51
C VAL A 243 4.30 11.09 11.80
N TYR A 244 5.41 11.61 12.33
CA TYR A 244 6.71 11.59 11.68
C TYR A 244 7.59 10.45 12.20
N SER A 245 8.55 10.02 11.39
CA SER A 245 9.56 9.04 11.79
C SER A 245 10.46 9.58 12.91
N ARG A 246 11.01 8.67 13.70
CA ARG A 246 11.99 8.99 14.76
C ARG A 246 13.18 9.77 14.21
N ALA A 247 13.76 9.31 13.10
CA ALA A 247 14.94 9.92 12.49
C ALA A 247 14.67 11.36 12.05
N PHE A 248 13.53 11.59 11.38
CA PHE A 248 13.14 12.93 10.96
C PHE A 248 12.89 13.86 12.15
N ILE A 249 12.09 13.42 13.13
CA ILE A 249 11.68 14.30 14.23
C ILE A 249 12.87 14.67 15.13
N HIS A 250 13.80 13.72 15.39
CA HIS A 250 15.03 14.00 16.12
C HIS A 250 15.92 14.97 15.34
N GLY A 251 16.10 14.76 14.04
CA GLY A 251 16.87 15.69 13.19
C GLY A 251 16.27 17.09 13.12
N TYR A 252 14.94 17.20 13.10
CA TYR A 252 14.23 18.48 13.11
C TYR A 252 14.41 19.20 14.44
N LEU A 253 14.19 18.50 15.54
CA LEU A 253 14.33 19.06 16.89
C LEU A 253 15.77 19.53 17.15
N GLN A 254 16.76 18.75 16.73
CA GLN A 254 18.17 19.13 16.80
C GLN A 254 18.46 20.37 15.96
N LEU A 255 18.02 20.40 14.69
CA LEU A 255 18.20 21.55 13.81
C LEU A 255 17.64 22.84 14.42
N MET A 256 16.45 22.77 15.02
CA MET A 256 15.84 23.95 15.64
C MET A 256 16.58 24.36 16.92
N MET A 257 17.01 23.40 17.75
CA MET A 257 17.79 23.68 18.96
C MET A 257 19.14 24.33 18.63
N ASP A 258 19.86 23.79 17.64
CA ASP A 258 21.15 24.33 17.17
C ASP A 258 21.04 25.79 16.69
N ASN A 259 19.82 26.24 16.37
CA ASN A 259 19.52 27.59 15.91
C ASN A 259 18.73 28.41 16.95
N GLY A 260 18.83 28.03 18.23
CA GLY A 260 18.35 28.83 19.36
C GLY A 260 16.91 28.55 19.80
N ALA A 261 16.24 27.54 19.26
CA ALA A 261 14.92 27.16 19.74
C ALA A 261 15.00 26.65 21.18
N SER A 262 14.29 27.30 22.09
CA SER A 262 14.25 26.88 23.49
C SER A 262 13.33 25.69 23.71
N LEU A 263 13.79 24.71 24.49
CA LEU A 263 12.97 23.60 24.99
C LEU A 263 12.05 24.04 26.15
N THR A 264 12.39 25.15 26.79
CA THR A 264 11.71 25.72 27.95
C THR A 264 11.32 27.15 27.61
N ALA A 265 10.06 27.39 27.27
CA ALA A 265 9.60 28.75 27.02
C ALA A 265 9.66 29.56 28.33
N PRO A 266 10.27 30.77 28.34
CA PRO A 266 10.21 31.67 29.47
C PRO A 266 8.78 32.19 29.63
N GLN A 267 8.03 31.54 30.51
CA GLN A 267 6.98 32.03 31.42
C GLN A 267 6.02 33.18 31.03
N GLN A 268 5.80 33.47 29.75
CA GLN A 268 4.65 34.27 29.29
C GLN A 268 3.75 33.38 28.44
N GLN A 269 2.93 32.62 29.17
CA GLN A 269 1.77 31.85 28.74
C GLN A 269 1.80 31.20 27.34
N PRO A 270 2.52 30.08 27.17
CA PRO A 270 1.96 28.96 26.44
C PRO A 270 1.19 28.05 27.41
N MET A 271 -0.02 27.65 27.02
CA MET A 271 -0.90 26.75 27.78
C MET A 271 -0.25 25.39 28.13
N PHE A 272 0.83 25.00 27.43
CA PHE A 272 1.56 23.74 27.67
C PHE A 272 3.07 23.90 27.43
N GLN A 273 3.89 23.28 28.28
CA GLN A 273 5.29 23.02 27.95
C GLN A 273 5.41 21.89 26.90
N PRO A 274 6.48 21.84 26.09
CA PRO A 274 6.62 20.81 25.06
C PRO A 274 6.50 19.37 25.57
N LEU A 275 7.11 19.05 26.71
CA LEU A 275 7.03 17.71 27.28
C LEU A 275 5.61 17.35 27.75
N GLN A 276 4.89 18.31 28.33
CA GLN A 276 3.49 18.13 28.72
C GLN A 276 2.59 17.94 27.50
N ARG A 277 2.79 18.75 26.45
CA ARG A 277 2.06 18.60 25.19
C ARG A 277 2.33 17.23 24.58
N ALA A 278 3.58 16.78 24.57
CA ALA A 278 3.94 15.45 24.11
C ALA A 278 3.26 14.36 24.97
N ALA A 279 3.20 14.51 26.29
CA ALA A 279 2.45 13.58 27.14
C ALA A 279 0.94 13.54 26.80
N VAL A 280 0.34 14.65 26.34
CA VAL A 280 -1.07 14.69 25.89
C VAL A 280 -1.29 14.00 24.55
N THR A 281 -0.37 14.17 23.60
CA THR A 281 -0.51 13.72 22.19
C THR A 281 0.19 12.38 21.91
N SER A 282 1.00 11.91 22.87
CA SER A 282 1.74 10.66 22.91
C SER A 282 2.75 10.35 21.78
N PRO A 283 3.57 11.30 21.29
CA PRO A 283 4.70 11.00 20.41
C PRO A 283 5.89 10.52 21.25
N TYR A 284 5.94 9.23 21.54
CA TYR A 284 6.94 8.61 22.40
C TYR A 284 8.40 8.97 22.03
N HIS A 285 8.73 9.04 20.73
CA HIS A 285 10.07 9.47 20.27
C HIS A 285 10.42 10.92 20.63
N VAL A 286 9.43 11.82 20.68
CA VAL A 286 9.65 13.23 21.10
C VAL A 286 9.76 13.32 22.61
N ILE A 287 8.98 12.52 23.36
CA ILE A 287 9.11 12.42 24.82
C ILE A 287 10.51 11.95 25.19
N GLU A 288 10.98 10.85 24.57
CA GLU A 288 12.32 10.30 24.78
C GLU A 288 13.41 11.35 24.53
N TRP A 289 13.33 12.05 23.39
CA TRP A 289 14.30 13.08 23.04
C TRP A 289 14.26 14.27 24.01
N LEU A 290 13.07 14.75 24.39
CA LEU A 290 12.94 15.85 25.34
C LEU A 290 13.50 15.46 26.72
N CYS A 291 13.25 14.25 27.20
CA CYS A 291 13.78 13.77 28.47
C CYS A 291 15.31 13.68 28.50
N GLN A 292 15.96 13.46 27.35
CA GLN A 292 17.43 13.46 27.25
C GLN A 292 18.04 14.87 27.31
N HIS A 293 17.28 15.91 26.96
CA HIS A 293 17.78 17.28 26.83
C HIS A 293 17.24 18.24 27.91
N LEU A 294 16.31 17.79 28.76
CA LEU A 294 15.75 18.56 29.86
C LEU A 294 16.39 18.15 31.19
N SER A 295 16.55 19.13 32.09
CA SER A 295 16.96 18.84 33.47
C SER A 295 15.83 18.15 34.24
N PRO A 296 16.14 17.39 35.31
CA PRO A 296 15.12 16.79 36.17
C PRO A 296 14.10 17.80 36.72
N ALA A 297 14.52 19.04 36.99
CA ALA A 297 13.62 20.11 37.43
C ALA A 297 12.59 20.49 36.36
N HIS A 298 13.01 20.57 35.09
CA HIS A 298 12.11 20.83 33.97
C HIS A 298 11.18 19.67 33.66
N ILE A 299 11.67 18.43 33.81
CA ILE A 299 10.83 17.22 33.63
C ILE A 299 9.72 17.17 34.69
N ASN A 300 10.04 17.54 35.93
CA ASN A 300 9.10 17.53 37.04
C ASN A 300 8.30 18.84 37.18
N THR A 301 8.42 19.77 36.23
CA THR A 301 7.68 21.02 36.28
C THR A 301 6.19 20.74 36.17
N ALA A 302 5.46 21.12 37.22
CA ALA A 302 4.01 21.08 37.24
C ALA A 302 3.45 22.43 36.78
N THR A 303 2.51 22.41 35.84
CA THR A 303 1.76 23.62 35.48
C THR A 303 0.35 23.54 36.03
N ALA A 304 -0.17 24.67 36.48
CA ALA A 304 -1.60 24.81 36.68
C ALA A 304 -2.27 24.96 35.31
N HIS A 305 -3.42 24.29 35.11
CA HIS A 305 -4.47 24.58 34.11
C HIS A 305 -4.79 23.50 33.04
N TRP A 306 -5.91 23.77 32.37
CA TRP A 306 -6.91 22.95 31.66
C TRP A 306 -6.34 21.87 30.69
N PRO A 307 -7.00 20.69 30.54
CA PRO A 307 -8.37 20.34 30.98
C PRO A 307 -8.48 19.68 32.34
N PHE A 308 -7.37 19.43 33.04
CA PHE A 308 -7.37 18.50 34.18
C PHE A 308 -7.31 19.14 35.58
N GLY A 309 -7.38 20.47 35.70
CA GLY A 309 -7.69 21.18 36.95
C GLY A 309 -6.66 21.15 38.10
N ALA A 310 -5.61 20.34 38.03
CA ALA A 310 -4.57 20.23 39.07
C ALA A 310 -3.16 20.55 38.53
N HIS A 311 -2.22 20.83 39.42
CA HIS A 311 -0.79 20.90 39.11
C HIS A 311 -0.32 19.55 38.56
N GLN A 312 -0.22 19.42 37.23
CA GLN A 312 0.14 18.15 36.61
C GLN A 312 1.53 18.20 36.03
N THR A 313 2.35 17.26 36.49
CA THR A 313 3.61 16.92 35.85
C THR A 313 3.31 16.19 34.53
N PRO A 314 4.26 16.14 33.58
CA PRO A 314 4.15 15.29 32.39
C PRO A 314 3.78 13.84 32.71
N LEU A 315 4.30 13.29 33.83
CA LEU A 315 3.96 11.96 34.30
C LEU A 315 2.49 11.84 34.73
N GLY A 316 1.95 12.83 35.44
CA GLY A 316 0.53 12.89 35.80
C GLY A 316 -0.38 12.92 34.57
N ILE A 317 -0.02 13.71 33.55
CA ILE A 317 -0.74 13.77 32.27
C ILE A 317 -0.69 12.40 31.56
N ALA A 318 0.47 11.77 31.50
CA ALA A 318 0.64 10.47 30.88
C ALA A 318 -0.20 9.39 31.60
N ALA A 319 -0.21 9.38 32.94
CA ALA A 319 -1.03 8.47 33.74
C ALA A 319 -2.52 8.64 33.45
N ILE A 320 -3.00 9.87 33.33
CA ILE A 320 -4.40 10.16 32.95
C ILE A 320 -4.70 9.67 31.54
N LYS A 321 -3.78 9.87 30.59
CA LYS A 321 -3.95 9.39 29.21
C LYS A 321 -4.03 7.87 29.15
N VAL A 322 -3.19 7.16 29.91
CA VAL A 322 -3.27 5.70 30.06
C VAL A 322 -4.63 5.29 30.65
N ALA A 323 -5.11 5.98 31.69
CA ALA A 323 -6.43 5.70 32.27
C ALA A 323 -7.58 5.96 31.28
N VAL A 324 -7.48 7.02 30.46
CA VAL A 324 -8.45 7.33 29.39
C VAL A 324 -8.40 6.24 28.31
N TRP A 325 -7.22 5.82 27.86
CA TRP A 325 -7.08 4.73 26.90
C TRP A 325 -7.59 3.40 27.44
N GLN A 326 -7.37 3.09 28.71
CA GLN A 326 -7.92 1.90 29.35
C GLN A 326 -9.45 1.95 29.44
N ARG A 327 -10.03 3.13 29.70
CA ARG A 327 -11.49 3.33 29.67
C ARG A 327 -12.04 3.27 28.25
N GLN A 328 -11.32 3.81 27.27
CA GLN A 328 -11.67 3.75 25.85
C GLN A 328 -11.59 2.32 25.31
N ALA A 329 -10.54 1.55 25.62
CA ALA A 329 -10.46 0.14 25.28
C ALA A 329 -11.60 -0.69 25.90
N ARG A 330 -12.09 -0.29 27.09
CA ARG A 330 -13.27 -0.90 27.74
C ARG A 330 -14.61 -0.41 27.18
N SER A 331 -14.67 0.78 26.58
CA SER A 331 -15.87 1.32 25.90
C SER A 331 -15.94 0.93 24.42
N GLU A 332 -14.81 0.73 23.75
CA GLU A 332 -14.69 0.15 22.41
C GLU A 332 -15.14 -1.32 22.40
N GLN A 333 -15.02 -2.03 23.54
CA GLN A 333 -15.72 -3.30 23.81
C GLN A 333 -17.25 -3.17 23.92
N ARG A 334 -17.80 -1.95 24.02
CA ARG A 334 -19.24 -1.67 24.19
C ARG A 334 -19.89 -1.07 22.93
N ASP A 335 -19.12 -0.43 22.05
CA ASP A 335 -19.54 0.01 20.69
C ASP A 335 -19.51 -1.14 19.65
N GLU A 336 -19.19 -2.36 20.09
CA GLU A 336 -19.15 -3.62 19.35
C GLU A 336 -20.53 -4.10 18.82
N THR A 337 -21.58 -3.30 18.95
CA THR A 337 -22.95 -3.61 18.50
C THR A 337 -23.31 -3.03 17.14
N GLU A 338 -22.72 -1.91 16.71
CA GLU A 338 -22.88 -1.43 15.32
C GLU A 338 -21.90 -2.12 14.35
N SER A 339 -20.74 -2.57 14.86
CA SER A 339 -19.79 -3.38 14.08
C SER A 339 -20.29 -4.82 13.81
N ARG A 340 -21.34 -5.29 14.51
CA ARG A 340 -21.85 -6.67 14.39
C ARG A 340 -22.56 -6.94 13.06
N GLU A 341 -23.19 -5.94 12.46
CA GLU A 341 -23.83 -6.09 11.13
C GLU A 341 -22.79 -6.13 10.01
N ALA A 342 -21.77 -5.26 10.06
CA ALA A 342 -20.65 -5.30 9.11
C ALA A 342 -19.78 -6.55 9.25
N HIS A 343 -19.55 -7.03 10.49
CA HIS A 343 -18.81 -8.27 10.76
C HIS A 343 -19.61 -9.50 10.32
N GLY A 344 -20.95 -9.50 10.45
CA GLY A 344 -21.81 -10.56 9.93
C GLY A 344 -21.75 -10.69 8.40
N VAL A 345 -21.73 -9.57 7.67
CA VAL A 345 -21.57 -9.55 6.20
C VAL A 345 -20.20 -10.10 5.80
N VAL A 346 -19.12 -9.66 6.45
CA VAL A 346 -17.76 -10.14 6.14
C VAL A 346 -17.58 -11.63 6.46
N LEU A 347 -18.19 -12.14 7.53
CA LEU A 347 -18.15 -13.57 7.88
C LEU A 347 -18.98 -14.43 6.91
N ALA A 348 -20.11 -13.91 6.41
CA ALA A 348 -20.89 -14.57 5.38
C ALA A 348 -20.14 -14.64 4.05
N GLU A 349 -19.52 -13.54 3.63
CA GLU A 349 -18.65 -13.50 2.44
C GLU A 349 -17.44 -14.42 2.59
N TYR A 350 -16.82 -14.46 3.78
CA TYR A 350 -15.68 -15.34 4.03
C TYR A 350 -16.08 -16.83 4.00
N LEU A 351 -17.30 -17.18 4.44
CA LEU A 351 -17.83 -18.53 4.29
C LEU A 351 -18.03 -18.90 2.81
N THR A 352 -18.46 -17.96 1.96
CA THR A 352 -18.52 -18.13 0.49
C THR A 352 -17.13 -18.38 -0.09
N VAL A 353 -16.12 -17.59 0.30
CA VAL A 353 -14.73 -17.81 -0.15
C VAL A 353 -14.23 -19.20 0.26
N LEU A 354 -14.53 -19.65 1.49
CA LEU A 354 -14.17 -20.98 1.95
C LEU A 354 -14.92 -22.08 1.19
N ASN A 355 -16.17 -21.89 0.80
CA ASN A 355 -16.99 -22.92 0.15
C ASN A 355 -16.80 -23.01 -1.36
N ASP A 356 -16.69 -21.88 -2.04
CA ASP A 356 -16.79 -21.81 -3.49
C ASP A 356 -15.44 -21.48 -4.13
N GLU A 357 -14.79 -20.41 -3.67
CA GLU A 357 -13.57 -19.91 -4.31
C GLU A 357 -12.34 -20.78 -4.00
N LEU A 358 -12.14 -21.14 -2.73
CA LEU A 358 -10.93 -21.85 -2.30
C LEU A 358 -10.83 -23.26 -2.92
N PRO A 359 -11.89 -24.12 -2.91
CA PRO A 359 -11.81 -25.41 -3.59
C PRO A 359 -11.58 -25.28 -5.09
N GLN A 360 -12.20 -24.27 -5.74
CA GLN A 360 -12.04 -24.04 -7.17
C GLN A 360 -10.60 -23.62 -7.51
N ALA A 361 -10.06 -22.61 -6.81
CA ALA A 361 -8.69 -22.14 -7.00
C ALA A 361 -7.64 -23.25 -6.79
N VAL A 362 -7.88 -24.17 -5.86
CA VAL A 362 -7.00 -25.33 -5.66
C VAL A 362 -7.06 -26.28 -6.85
N MET A 363 -8.25 -26.59 -7.37
CA MET A 363 -8.38 -27.48 -8.52
C MET A 363 -7.80 -26.86 -9.79
N ASP A 364 -8.05 -25.56 -10.02
CA ASP A 364 -7.49 -24.81 -11.15
C ASP A 364 -5.97 -24.79 -11.09
N GLY A 365 -5.42 -24.57 -9.90
CA GLY A 365 -3.99 -24.64 -9.64
C GLY A 365 -3.34 -25.97 -10.00
N VAL A 366 -3.92 -27.07 -9.52
CA VAL A 366 -3.44 -28.42 -9.83
C VAL A 366 -3.57 -28.71 -11.32
N ASN A 367 -4.67 -28.30 -11.94
CA ASN A 367 -4.89 -28.49 -13.38
C ASN A 367 -3.89 -27.68 -14.22
N GLY A 368 -3.58 -26.44 -13.84
CA GLY A 368 -2.57 -25.62 -14.48
C GLY A 368 -1.17 -26.23 -14.36
N ALA A 369 -0.78 -26.67 -13.17
CA ALA A 369 0.51 -27.31 -12.92
C ALA A 369 0.72 -28.65 -13.66
N LEU A 370 -0.37 -29.37 -13.97
CA LEU A 370 -0.35 -30.60 -14.76
C LEU A 370 -0.60 -30.39 -16.26
N CYS A 371 -0.97 -29.18 -16.69
CA CYS A 371 -1.33 -28.90 -18.09
C CYS A 371 -0.19 -29.24 -19.05
N PRO A 372 1.06 -28.78 -18.83
CA PRO A 372 2.13 -29.04 -19.78
C PRO A 372 2.43 -30.54 -19.94
N GLN A 373 2.35 -31.31 -18.86
CA GLN A 373 2.45 -32.77 -18.90
C GLN A 373 1.31 -33.40 -19.71
N ARG A 374 0.07 -33.00 -19.47
CA ARG A 374 -1.11 -33.55 -20.15
C ARG A 374 -1.03 -33.29 -21.65
N ASP A 375 -0.67 -32.07 -22.04
CA ASP A 375 -0.57 -31.66 -23.44
C ASP A 375 0.54 -32.42 -24.16
N ALA A 376 1.71 -32.55 -23.53
CA ALA A 376 2.82 -33.32 -24.08
C ALA A 376 2.49 -34.82 -24.16
N ALA A 377 1.87 -35.40 -23.13
CA ALA A 377 1.47 -36.80 -23.15
C ALA A 377 0.42 -37.09 -24.23
N ASN A 378 -0.56 -36.19 -24.40
CA ASN A 378 -1.55 -36.29 -25.47
C ASN A 378 -0.88 -36.26 -26.84
N MET A 379 0.01 -35.29 -27.08
CA MET A 379 0.75 -35.17 -28.33
C MET A 379 1.61 -36.40 -28.61
N LEU A 380 2.37 -36.88 -27.61
CA LEU A 380 3.26 -38.04 -27.75
C LEU A 380 2.49 -39.34 -27.97
N THR A 381 1.30 -39.49 -27.40
CA THR A 381 0.43 -40.64 -27.66
C THR A 381 0.12 -40.79 -29.15
N TRP A 382 -0.01 -39.68 -29.88
CA TRP A 382 -0.22 -39.67 -31.33
C TRP A 382 1.06 -39.79 -32.15
N LEU A 383 2.18 -39.24 -31.68
CA LEU A 383 3.44 -39.18 -32.44
C LEU A 383 4.31 -40.44 -32.30
N LEU A 384 4.35 -41.07 -31.13
CA LEU A 384 5.18 -42.26 -30.88
C LEU A 384 4.84 -43.44 -31.82
N PRO A 385 3.57 -43.74 -32.13
CA PRO A 385 3.20 -44.77 -33.11
C PRO A 385 3.69 -44.49 -34.54
N LEU A 386 3.97 -43.22 -34.87
CA LEU A 386 4.44 -42.79 -36.19
C LEU A 386 5.97 -42.75 -36.29
N ALA A 387 6.68 -42.91 -35.18
CA ALA A 387 8.14 -42.92 -35.14
C ALA A 387 8.69 -44.16 -35.86
N ARG A 388 9.46 -43.94 -36.93
CA ARG A 388 10.12 -45.02 -37.65
C ARG A 388 11.43 -45.41 -36.96
N PRO A 389 11.79 -46.71 -36.91
CA PRO A 389 13.13 -47.12 -36.48
C PRO A 389 14.21 -46.43 -37.34
N ALA A 390 15.30 -46.02 -36.71
CA ALA A 390 16.47 -45.53 -37.45
C ALA A 390 17.05 -46.66 -38.32
N PRO A 391 17.53 -46.38 -39.54
CA PRO A 391 18.18 -47.38 -40.36
C PRO A 391 19.43 -47.93 -39.65
N PRO A 392 19.75 -49.23 -39.79
CA PRO A 392 20.88 -49.84 -39.11
C PRO A 392 22.19 -49.14 -39.52
N THR A 393 22.99 -48.76 -38.52
CA THR A 393 24.23 -47.99 -38.70
C THR A 393 25.49 -48.86 -38.85
N THR A 394 25.35 -50.18 -39.00
CA THR A 394 26.48 -51.08 -39.25
C THR A 394 26.62 -51.38 -40.74
N PRO A 395 27.75 -51.02 -41.38
CA PRO A 395 28.04 -51.45 -42.74
C PRO A 395 28.49 -52.91 -42.66
N THR A 396 27.60 -53.84 -42.97
CA THR A 396 28.00 -55.18 -43.39
C THR A 396 27.67 -55.34 -44.87
N ASP A 397 28.70 -55.76 -45.57
CA ASP A 397 28.84 -55.76 -47.02
C ASP A 397 27.74 -56.50 -47.79
N THR A 398 27.58 -56.00 -49.01
CA THR A 398 27.08 -56.66 -50.22
C THR A 398 25.58 -56.89 -50.41
N SER A 399 25.12 -56.17 -51.42
CA SER A 399 24.21 -56.60 -52.47
C SER A 399 22.71 -56.28 -52.31
N THR A 400 22.30 -55.40 -53.22
CA THR A 400 21.01 -55.42 -53.93
C THR A 400 19.74 -55.18 -53.10
N ALA A 401 19.29 -53.93 -53.13
CA ALA A 401 17.97 -53.51 -53.67
C ALA A 401 16.67 -54.24 -53.25
N ALA A 402 16.71 -55.11 -52.25
CA ALA A 402 15.54 -55.87 -51.77
C ALA A 402 15.06 -55.41 -50.38
N ALA A 403 15.82 -54.57 -49.67
CA ALA A 403 15.40 -53.99 -48.39
C ALA A 403 14.51 -52.75 -48.54
N ALA A 404 14.33 -52.21 -49.74
CA ALA A 404 13.43 -51.09 -50.01
C ALA A 404 11.93 -51.49 -50.04
N HIS A 405 11.63 -52.80 -49.98
CA HIS A 405 10.27 -53.34 -50.01
C HIS A 405 9.94 -54.29 -48.85
N ALA A 406 10.78 -54.40 -47.83
CA ALA A 406 10.34 -54.99 -46.57
C ALA A 406 9.33 -54.03 -45.92
N PRO A 407 8.12 -54.46 -45.50
CA PRO A 407 7.24 -53.59 -44.74
C PRO A 407 8.03 -53.08 -43.54
N ALA A 408 8.21 -51.76 -43.45
CA ALA A 408 8.89 -51.13 -42.33
C ALA A 408 8.29 -51.73 -41.06
N ALA A 409 9.15 -52.34 -40.22
CA ALA A 409 8.70 -52.89 -38.95
C ALA A 409 7.84 -51.81 -38.26
N PRO A 410 6.64 -52.16 -37.77
CA PRO A 410 5.78 -51.18 -37.12
C PRO A 410 6.56 -50.50 -36.00
N SER A 411 6.23 -49.23 -35.72
CA SER A 411 6.85 -48.51 -34.61
C SER A 411 6.88 -49.42 -33.37
N PRO A 412 7.97 -49.43 -32.59
CA PRO A 412 8.00 -50.13 -31.31
C PRO A 412 6.91 -49.64 -30.35
N PHE A 413 6.26 -48.51 -30.67
CA PHE A 413 5.13 -47.91 -29.97
C PHE A 413 3.80 -48.00 -30.75
N ALA A 414 3.59 -49.05 -31.54
CA ALA A 414 2.30 -49.32 -32.20
C ALA A 414 1.13 -49.05 -31.21
N LEU A 415 0.09 -48.38 -31.69
CA LEU A 415 -0.99 -47.77 -30.89
C LEU A 415 -1.62 -48.80 -29.93
N THR A 416 -1.13 -48.81 -28.69
CA THR A 416 -1.54 -49.70 -27.60
C THR A 416 -1.65 -48.88 -26.32
N ASP A 417 -2.32 -49.40 -25.30
CA ASP A 417 -2.39 -48.75 -23.98
C ASP A 417 -0.99 -48.49 -23.40
N ALA A 418 0.01 -49.29 -23.77
CA ALA A 418 1.41 -49.08 -23.39
C ALA A 418 2.00 -47.78 -23.97
N THR A 419 1.55 -47.33 -25.14
CA THR A 419 2.03 -46.07 -25.75
C THR A 419 1.55 -44.85 -24.97
N ALA A 420 0.30 -44.84 -24.52
CA ALA A 420 -0.24 -43.76 -23.68
C ALA A 420 0.49 -43.68 -22.33
N GLN A 421 0.82 -44.84 -21.75
CA GLN A 421 1.60 -44.89 -20.50
C GLN A 421 3.03 -44.36 -20.68
N VAL A 422 3.71 -44.75 -21.76
CA VAL A 422 5.04 -44.23 -22.10
C VAL A 422 4.98 -42.72 -22.33
N ALA A 423 4.00 -42.23 -23.11
CA ALA A 423 3.79 -40.82 -23.35
C ALA A 423 3.54 -40.04 -22.05
N TRP A 424 2.76 -40.61 -21.11
CA TRP A 424 2.53 -40.04 -19.78
C TRP A 424 3.82 -39.93 -18.96
N LYS A 425 4.67 -40.98 -18.98
CA LYS A 425 5.97 -40.96 -18.29
C LYS A 425 6.97 -39.97 -18.90
N ILE A 426 6.95 -39.78 -20.22
CA ILE A 426 7.76 -38.74 -20.87
C ILE A 426 7.22 -37.35 -20.54
N GLY A 427 5.90 -37.16 -20.59
CA GLY A 427 5.26 -35.90 -20.20
C GLY A 427 5.52 -35.51 -18.75
N ALA A 428 5.78 -36.48 -17.86
CA ALA A 428 6.12 -36.22 -16.46
C ALA A 428 7.40 -35.39 -16.27
N PHE A 429 8.26 -35.22 -17.29
CA PHE A 429 9.39 -34.28 -17.20
C PHE A 429 8.96 -32.80 -17.31
N LEU A 430 7.71 -32.53 -17.69
CA LEU A 430 7.18 -31.20 -17.96
C LEU A 430 6.17 -30.72 -16.92
N HIS A 431 5.90 -31.49 -15.85
CA HIS A 431 5.04 -31.01 -14.77
C HIS A 431 5.70 -29.85 -14.01
N GLU A 432 4.92 -28.87 -13.61
CA GLU A 432 5.40 -27.66 -12.95
C GLU A 432 4.83 -27.56 -11.52
N PRO A 433 5.38 -28.29 -10.54
CA PRO A 433 4.85 -28.25 -9.18
C PRO A 433 4.99 -26.86 -8.54
N GLU A 434 5.98 -26.07 -8.96
CA GLU A 434 6.21 -24.70 -8.48
C GLU A 434 5.15 -23.70 -9.00
N ALA A 435 4.45 -24.01 -10.09
CA ALA A 435 3.36 -23.16 -10.60
C ALA A 435 2.26 -22.95 -9.55
N VAL A 436 2.11 -23.89 -8.60
CA VAL A 436 1.20 -23.79 -7.44
C VAL A 436 1.50 -22.58 -6.56
N ASP A 437 2.75 -22.12 -6.48
CA ASP A 437 3.13 -21.01 -5.61
C ASP A 437 2.60 -19.66 -6.11
N THR A 438 2.30 -19.55 -7.41
CA THR A 438 1.71 -18.36 -8.04
C THR A 438 0.23 -18.14 -7.69
N ILE A 439 -0.42 -19.18 -7.13
CA ILE A 439 -1.84 -19.12 -6.80
C ILE A 439 -2.04 -18.29 -5.54
N THR A 440 -2.95 -17.32 -5.63
CA THR A 440 -3.33 -16.51 -4.48
C THR A 440 -4.36 -17.26 -3.65
N LEU A 441 -3.91 -17.87 -2.55
CA LEU A 441 -4.76 -18.47 -1.54
C LEU A 441 -4.68 -17.58 -0.30
N GLY A 442 -5.82 -17.10 0.20
CA GLY A 442 -5.92 -16.02 1.19
C GLY A 442 -4.96 -16.06 2.38
N GLN A 443 -5.39 -16.61 3.52
CA GLN A 443 -4.63 -16.52 4.79
C GLN A 443 -3.31 -17.32 4.74
N PRO A 444 -2.17 -16.76 5.20
CA PRO A 444 -0.83 -17.27 4.88
C PRO A 444 -0.54 -18.67 5.44
N VAL A 445 -1.07 -18.99 6.62
CA VAL A 445 -0.86 -20.31 7.24
C VAL A 445 -1.65 -21.40 6.49
N VAL A 446 -2.93 -21.14 6.19
CA VAL A 446 -3.79 -22.09 5.44
C VAL A 446 -3.28 -22.24 4.01
N ALA A 447 -2.90 -21.12 3.37
CA ALA A 447 -2.30 -21.10 2.05
C ALA A 447 -1.02 -21.95 1.98
N HIS A 448 -0.12 -21.83 2.96
CA HIS A 448 1.10 -22.63 3.00
C HIS A 448 0.80 -24.13 3.02
N ARG A 449 -0.14 -24.56 3.87
CA ARG A 449 -0.51 -25.98 4.00
C ARG A 449 -1.13 -26.52 2.71
N ILE A 450 -2.03 -25.76 2.11
CA ILE A 450 -2.70 -26.15 0.87
C ILE A 450 -1.69 -26.21 -0.29
N LYS A 451 -0.81 -25.21 -0.43
CA LYS A 451 0.24 -25.20 -1.47
C LYS A 451 1.18 -26.39 -1.36
N ARG A 452 1.64 -26.72 -0.14
CA ARG A 452 2.47 -27.91 0.09
C ARG A 452 1.76 -29.22 -0.29
N ALA A 453 0.47 -29.33 0.04
CA ALA A 453 -0.33 -30.49 -0.37
C ALA A 453 -0.49 -30.53 -1.90
N MET A 454 -0.80 -29.42 -2.55
CA MET A 454 -0.93 -29.32 -4.01
C MET A 454 0.37 -29.71 -4.73
N GLN A 455 1.52 -29.19 -4.29
CA GLN A 455 2.84 -29.56 -4.84
C GLN A 455 3.08 -31.08 -4.76
N HIS A 456 2.79 -31.67 -3.61
CA HIS A 456 2.92 -33.12 -3.43
C HIS A 456 1.94 -33.90 -4.31
N PHE A 457 0.71 -33.43 -4.44
CA PHE A 457 -0.30 -34.03 -5.31
C PHE A 457 0.13 -33.98 -6.76
N VAL A 458 0.56 -32.83 -7.28
CA VAL A 458 1.05 -32.65 -8.65
C VAL A 458 2.23 -33.59 -8.92
N LYS A 459 3.20 -33.64 -8.01
CA LYS A 459 4.34 -34.57 -8.13
C LYS A 459 3.91 -36.03 -8.18
N CYS A 460 2.98 -36.44 -7.33
CA CYS A 460 2.46 -37.82 -7.33
C CYS A 460 1.65 -38.12 -8.59
N ALA A 461 0.78 -37.20 -9.01
CA ALA A 461 -0.01 -37.30 -10.23
C ALA A 461 0.87 -37.36 -11.47
N ALA A 462 2.03 -36.69 -11.47
CA ALA A 462 2.97 -36.72 -12.58
C ALA A 462 3.78 -38.01 -12.63
N THR A 463 4.34 -38.42 -11.49
CA THR A 463 5.41 -39.44 -11.46
C THR A 463 4.91 -40.85 -11.12
N LYS A 464 3.85 -40.96 -10.33
CA LYS A 464 3.40 -42.24 -9.76
C LYS A 464 2.22 -42.87 -10.47
N THR A 465 1.55 -42.14 -11.36
CA THR A 465 0.44 -42.68 -12.16
C THR A 465 0.90 -43.13 -13.54
N ALA A 466 0.10 -43.99 -14.17
CA ALA A 466 0.29 -44.44 -15.54
C ALA A 466 -0.51 -43.62 -16.58
N GLY A 467 -1.42 -42.76 -16.13
CA GLY A 467 -2.24 -41.92 -17.02
C GLY A 467 -3.17 -40.97 -16.29
N ASN A 468 -3.79 -40.07 -17.04
CA ASN A 468 -4.73 -39.08 -16.51
C ASN A 468 -5.97 -39.72 -15.86
N GLU A 469 -6.36 -40.93 -16.29
CA GLU A 469 -7.47 -41.68 -15.70
C GLU A 469 -7.23 -42.05 -14.24
N GLU A 470 -5.99 -42.40 -13.87
CA GLU A 470 -5.62 -42.68 -12.48
C GLU A 470 -5.57 -41.40 -11.63
N VAL A 471 -5.29 -40.25 -12.24
CA VAL A 471 -5.31 -38.95 -11.56
C VAL A 471 -6.75 -38.53 -11.24
N ILE A 472 -7.64 -38.65 -12.23
CA ILE A 472 -9.07 -38.31 -12.10
C ILE A 472 -9.80 -39.36 -11.25
N GLY A 473 -9.34 -40.60 -11.29
CA GLY A 473 -9.85 -41.71 -10.49
C GLY A 473 -10.96 -42.51 -11.16
N GLY A 474 -11.03 -43.79 -10.80
CA GLY A 474 -12.10 -44.71 -11.20
C GLY A 474 -13.39 -44.52 -10.41
N MET A 475 -14.47 -45.13 -10.90
CA MET A 475 -15.74 -45.22 -10.17
C MET A 475 -15.63 -46.33 -9.11
N ALA A 476 -15.92 -46.01 -7.86
CA ALA A 476 -15.91 -46.97 -6.75
C ALA A 476 -17.15 -46.81 -5.89
N ASN A 477 -17.62 -47.92 -5.31
CA ASN A 477 -18.69 -47.87 -4.32
C ASN A 477 -18.10 -47.45 -2.97
N VAL A 478 -18.41 -46.23 -2.54
CA VAL A 478 -17.98 -45.69 -1.25
C VAL A 478 -19.24 -45.35 -0.44
N GLY A 479 -19.45 -46.02 0.70
CA GLY A 479 -20.62 -45.79 1.55
C GLY A 479 -21.96 -46.04 0.86
N GLY A 480 -22.04 -47.04 -0.03
CA GLY A 480 -23.27 -47.43 -0.72
C GLY A 480 -23.60 -46.60 -1.97
N ARG A 481 -22.74 -45.66 -2.38
CA ARG A 481 -22.90 -44.87 -3.61
C ARG A 481 -21.68 -45.04 -4.50
N VAL A 482 -21.93 -45.19 -5.81
CA VAL A 482 -20.88 -45.21 -6.81
C VAL A 482 -20.43 -43.77 -7.07
N VAL A 483 -19.21 -43.44 -6.64
CA VAL A 483 -18.60 -42.12 -6.79
C VAL A 483 -17.22 -42.25 -7.43
N ARG A 484 -16.78 -41.19 -8.10
CA ARG A 484 -15.42 -41.12 -8.63
C ARG A 484 -14.44 -40.86 -7.48
N VAL A 485 -13.39 -41.66 -7.38
CA VAL A 485 -12.37 -41.55 -6.31
C VAL A 485 -11.04 -41.12 -6.92
N PRO A 486 -10.69 -39.81 -6.88
CA PRO A 486 -9.43 -39.31 -7.42
C PRO A 486 -8.21 -39.88 -6.70
N LEU A 487 -7.04 -39.63 -7.26
CA LEU A 487 -5.76 -40.07 -6.70
C LEU A 487 -5.64 -39.76 -5.19
N GLN A 488 -5.46 -40.81 -4.39
CA GLN A 488 -5.26 -40.71 -2.94
C GLN A 488 -3.77 -40.87 -2.58
N CYS A 489 -2.98 -39.83 -2.88
CA CYS A 489 -1.54 -39.85 -2.65
C CYS A 489 -1.14 -39.52 -1.19
N PHE A 490 -2.06 -39.08 -0.35
CA PHE A 490 -1.80 -38.77 1.05
C PHE A 490 -2.15 -39.92 1.98
N ALA A 491 -1.60 -39.83 3.19
CA ALA A 491 -1.74 -40.80 4.25
C ALA A 491 -1.93 -40.09 5.59
N VAL A 492 -2.92 -40.53 6.36
CA VAL A 492 -3.16 -40.12 7.74
C VAL A 492 -2.74 -41.27 8.65
N ARG A 493 -1.87 -40.99 9.62
CA ARG A 493 -1.43 -41.96 10.62
C ARG A 493 -2.45 -42.07 11.76
N GLU A 494 -3.00 -43.27 11.95
CA GLU A 494 -3.96 -43.62 13.00
C GLU A 494 -3.38 -44.78 13.83
N GLY A 495 -2.48 -44.44 14.76
CA GLY A 495 -1.74 -45.43 15.53
C GLY A 495 -0.88 -46.33 14.62
N PRO A 496 -1.06 -47.66 14.62
CA PRO A 496 -0.33 -48.58 13.74
C PRO A 496 -0.89 -48.66 12.31
N ARG A 497 -2.04 -48.02 12.04
CA ARG A 497 -2.70 -48.04 10.72
C ARG A 497 -2.48 -46.73 9.97
N VAL A 498 -2.56 -46.82 8.64
CA VAL A 498 -2.50 -45.65 7.75
C VAL A 498 -3.75 -45.64 6.88
N ARG A 499 -4.47 -44.52 6.88
CA ARG A 499 -5.62 -44.28 6.03
C ARG A 499 -5.23 -43.41 4.83
N ARG A 500 -5.61 -43.81 3.63
CA ARG A 500 -5.36 -43.03 2.40
C ARG A 500 -6.40 -41.93 2.26
N VAL A 501 -5.94 -40.73 1.88
CA VAL A 501 -6.81 -39.58 1.60
C VAL A 501 -6.34 -38.85 0.34
N GLY A 502 -7.26 -38.16 -0.33
CA GLY A 502 -6.97 -37.34 -1.49
C GLY A 502 -6.71 -35.88 -1.12
N LEU A 503 -6.40 -35.07 -2.15
CA LEU A 503 -6.18 -33.63 -1.96
C LEU A 503 -7.44 -32.93 -1.44
N ARG A 504 -8.62 -33.38 -1.87
CA ARG A 504 -9.91 -32.79 -1.50
C ARG A 504 -10.16 -32.89 0.00
N GLU A 505 -9.85 -34.03 0.62
CA GLU A 505 -9.95 -34.24 2.07
C GLU A 505 -8.97 -33.33 2.84
N VAL A 506 -7.75 -33.15 2.34
CA VAL A 506 -6.74 -32.25 2.93
C VAL A 506 -7.18 -30.79 2.87
N VAL A 507 -7.73 -30.35 1.73
CA VAL A 507 -8.26 -28.98 1.54
C VAL A 507 -9.48 -28.76 2.41
N HIS A 508 -10.39 -29.74 2.51
CA HIS A 508 -11.55 -29.64 3.39
C HIS A 508 -11.15 -29.55 4.86
N ARG A 509 -10.13 -30.29 5.30
CA ARG A 509 -9.57 -30.13 6.65
C ARG A 509 -9.02 -28.72 6.88
N ALA A 510 -8.33 -28.14 5.90
CA ALA A 510 -7.84 -26.76 5.98
C ALA A 510 -8.99 -25.75 6.13
N ARG A 511 -10.07 -25.93 5.36
CA ARG A 511 -11.29 -25.12 5.43
C ARG A 511 -11.99 -25.23 6.78
N LEU A 512 -12.11 -26.44 7.34
CA LEU A 512 -12.72 -26.68 8.65
C LEU A 512 -11.93 -26.02 9.79
N VAL A 513 -10.59 -26.08 9.75
CA VAL A 513 -9.74 -25.43 10.76
C VAL A 513 -9.85 -23.91 10.66
N GLU A 514 -9.91 -23.38 9.44
CA GLU A 514 -10.05 -21.93 9.23
C GLU A 514 -11.42 -21.42 9.66
N ALA A 515 -12.50 -22.14 9.33
CA ALA A 515 -13.83 -21.82 9.79
C ALA A 515 -13.96 -21.86 11.32
N ALA A 516 -13.38 -22.87 11.97
CA ALA A 516 -13.37 -22.98 13.43
C ALA A 516 -12.63 -21.79 14.10
N ARG A 517 -11.58 -21.26 13.46
CA ARG A 517 -10.85 -20.09 13.95
C ARG A 517 -11.70 -18.83 14.05
N TYR A 518 -12.68 -18.69 13.16
CA TYR A 518 -13.59 -17.54 13.12
C TYR A 518 -15.01 -17.86 13.63
N GLY A 519 -15.21 -19.02 14.25
CA GLY A 519 -16.54 -19.43 14.74
C GLY A 519 -17.58 -19.68 13.64
N LEU A 520 -17.13 -19.90 12.40
CA LEU A 520 -18.00 -20.14 11.25
C LEU A 520 -18.53 -21.58 11.25
N THR A 521 -19.83 -21.72 10.99
CA THR A 521 -20.51 -23.00 10.73
C THR A 521 -21.02 -23.03 9.29
N GLY A 522 -21.16 -24.23 8.70
CA GLY A 522 -21.70 -24.36 7.33
C GLY A 522 -20.65 -24.53 6.23
N VAL A 523 -19.43 -24.93 6.56
CA VAL A 523 -18.44 -25.36 5.54
C VAL A 523 -18.93 -26.65 4.90
N VAL A 524 -19.22 -26.61 3.61
CA VAL A 524 -19.75 -27.74 2.85
C VAL A 524 -18.60 -28.55 2.26
N LYS A 525 -18.58 -29.86 2.51
CA LYS A 525 -17.53 -30.75 1.99
C LYS A 525 -17.40 -30.68 0.46
N GLY A 526 -18.53 -30.65 -0.25
CA GLY A 526 -18.56 -30.48 -1.71
C GLY A 526 -18.16 -31.74 -2.51
N PHE A 527 -17.71 -32.81 -1.84
CA PHE A 527 -17.42 -34.12 -2.42
C PHE A 527 -17.71 -35.20 -1.38
N ASN A 528 -18.13 -36.39 -1.80
CA ASN A 528 -18.47 -37.51 -0.89
C ASN A 528 -19.33 -37.08 0.32
N THR A 529 -20.33 -36.22 0.07
CA THR A 529 -21.13 -35.57 1.11
C THR A 529 -21.92 -36.57 1.95
N HIS A 530 -22.22 -37.75 1.40
CA HIS A 530 -22.88 -38.86 2.10
C HIS A 530 -22.02 -39.53 3.17
N LEU A 531 -20.70 -39.29 3.21
CA LEU A 531 -19.78 -39.84 4.21
C LEU A 531 -19.53 -38.90 5.41
N GLY A 532 -20.18 -37.74 5.46
CA GLY A 532 -19.89 -36.74 6.48
C GLY A 532 -18.44 -36.22 6.39
N ASN A 533 -17.92 -35.69 7.50
CA ASN A 533 -16.58 -35.07 7.55
C ASN A 533 -15.49 -35.98 8.14
N ASP A 534 -15.82 -37.21 8.54
CA ASP A 534 -14.96 -38.06 9.37
C ASP A 534 -13.62 -38.40 8.69
N ASP A 535 -13.65 -38.62 7.37
CA ASP A 535 -12.48 -38.84 6.54
C ASP A 535 -11.53 -37.62 6.45
N CYS A 536 -12.03 -36.43 6.78
CA CYS A 536 -11.27 -35.18 6.78
C CYS A 536 -10.77 -34.79 8.18
N GLN A 537 -11.11 -35.53 9.25
CA GLN A 537 -10.69 -35.21 10.61
C GLN A 537 -9.34 -35.84 10.94
N PHE A 538 -8.29 -35.02 11.01
CA PHE A 538 -6.95 -35.42 11.46
C PHE A 538 -6.10 -34.24 11.92
N GLY A 539 -5.05 -34.51 12.69
CA GLY A 539 -4.02 -33.52 13.04
C GLY A 539 -3.02 -33.34 11.90
N TRP A 540 -2.54 -32.11 11.68
CA TRP A 540 -1.56 -31.80 10.62
C TRP A 540 -0.24 -32.59 10.77
N GLY A 541 0.17 -32.86 12.01
CA GLY A 541 1.32 -33.73 12.30
C GLY A 541 1.11 -35.22 11.97
N GLN A 542 -0.13 -35.66 11.72
CA GLN A 542 -0.45 -37.03 11.29
C GLN A 542 -0.49 -37.17 9.76
N LEU A 543 -0.44 -36.06 9.02
CA LEU A 543 -0.52 -36.05 7.56
C LEU A 543 0.85 -36.32 6.94
N GLY A 544 0.87 -37.25 6.00
CA GLY A 544 2.07 -37.71 5.31
C GLY A 544 1.74 -38.40 4.00
N TRP A 545 2.65 -39.24 3.56
CA TRP A 545 2.50 -40.12 2.40
C TRP A 545 3.24 -41.44 2.68
N VAL A 546 2.90 -42.48 1.94
CA VAL A 546 3.59 -43.78 2.03
C VAL A 546 4.50 -43.93 0.83
N ASN A 547 5.78 -44.22 1.07
CA ASN A 547 6.76 -44.42 0.02
C ASN A 547 6.65 -45.80 -0.64
N ASP A 548 7.49 -46.03 -1.65
CA ASP A 548 7.37 -47.20 -2.52
C ASP A 548 7.72 -48.52 -1.79
N ILE A 549 8.35 -48.43 -0.61
CA ILE A 549 8.64 -49.56 0.30
C ILE A 549 7.63 -49.66 1.47
N GLY A 550 6.50 -48.95 1.40
CA GLY A 550 5.42 -49.05 2.39
C GLY A 550 5.63 -48.25 3.69
N LEU A 551 6.68 -47.42 3.78
CA LEU A 551 6.97 -46.61 4.96
C LEU A 551 6.29 -45.24 4.91
N PHE A 552 5.73 -44.82 6.05
CA PHE A 552 5.15 -43.49 6.21
C PHE A 552 6.25 -42.42 6.29
N LYS A 553 6.05 -41.32 5.55
CA LYS A 553 6.85 -40.10 5.62
C LYS A 553 5.95 -38.89 5.93
N PRO A 554 6.31 -38.04 6.91
CA PRO A 554 5.54 -36.84 7.20
C PRO A 554 5.60 -35.86 6.03
N LEU A 555 4.54 -35.07 5.83
CA LEU A 555 4.44 -34.13 4.71
C LEU A 555 5.20 -32.81 4.96
N GLY A 556 5.58 -32.51 6.21
CA GLY A 556 6.36 -31.32 6.56
C GLY A 556 5.57 -30.01 6.47
N ILE A 557 4.31 -30.03 6.92
CA ILE A 557 3.31 -28.96 6.71
C ILE A 557 3.04 -28.10 7.98
N ASN A 558 3.72 -28.39 9.09
CA ASN A 558 3.49 -27.70 10.36
C ASN A 558 4.06 -26.29 10.39
#